data_AF-Q6B3Q3-F1
#
_entry.id   AF-Q6B3Q3-F1
#
_cell.length_a   1.000
_cell.length_b   1.000
_cell.length_c   1.000
_cell.angle_alpha   90.00
_cell.angle_beta   90.00
_cell.angle_gamma   90.00
#
_symmetry.space_group_name_H-M   'P 1'
#
loop_
_entity.id
_entity.type
_entity.pdbx_description
1 polymer ?
#
loop_
_entity_poly.entity_id
_entity_poly.type
_entity_poly.pdbx_seq_one_letter_code
_entity_poly.pdbx_strand_id
1 'polypeptide(L)'
;QMDVKTTFFHGDLEEEIYMKQLDGFLVEGKEGYLCRLRKSLYGLKQALRQWYKKFEFVCEKGYKKTTSDRCVFVRKFSENDFIILLLYVDDM
;
A
#
# COMPACT_ATOMS: atom_id res chain seq x y z
N GLN A 1 12.90 -3.60 -10.85
CA GLN A 1 12.10 -4.39 -9.90
C GLN A 1 12.74 -4.30 -8.53
N MET A 2 12.05 -3.62 -7.64
CA MET A 2 12.37 -3.40 -6.25
C MET A 2 11.17 -3.92 -5.45
N ASP A 3 11.40 -5.00 -4.70
CA ASP A 3 10.43 -5.50 -3.72
C ASP A 3 10.41 -4.53 -2.53
N VAL A 4 9.29 -3.86 -2.34
CA VAL A 4 9.12 -2.99 -1.18
C VAL A 4 8.62 -3.85 -0.03
N LYS A 5 9.55 -4.26 0.82
CA LYS A 5 9.20 -5.02 2.04
C LYS A 5 8.13 -4.26 2.82
N THR A 6 7.11 -4.99 3.26
CA THR A 6 6.05 -4.47 4.13
C THR A 6 5.22 -3.31 3.55
N THR A 7 5.12 -3.18 2.21
CA THR A 7 4.26 -2.18 1.50
C THR A 7 2.92 -1.90 2.20
N PHE A 8 2.17 -2.97 2.49
CA PHE A 8 0.81 -2.85 3.03
C PHE A 8 0.78 -2.30 4.46
N PHE A 9 1.83 -2.49 5.25
CA PHE A 9 1.92 -1.92 6.60
C PHE A 9 2.13 -0.40 6.60
N HIS A 10 2.52 0.19 5.46
CA HIS A 10 2.65 1.64 5.31
C HIS A 10 1.33 2.33 4.94
N GLY A 11 0.30 1.57 4.55
CA GLY A 11 -1.04 2.08 4.31
C GLY A 11 -1.79 2.32 5.62
N ASP A 12 -2.14 3.57 5.87
CA ASP A 12 -3.06 3.91 6.96
C ASP A 12 -4.48 3.41 6.62
N LEU A 13 -5.19 2.92 7.63
CA LEU A 13 -6.58 2.49 7.47
C LEU A 13 -7.49 3.68 7.74
N GLU A 14 -8.26 4.10 6.73
CA GLU A 14 -9.31 5.11 6.89
C GLU A 14 -10.54 4.54 7.63
N GLU A 15 -10.73 3.22 7.56
CA GLU A 15 -11.85 2.50 8.15
C GLU A 15 -11.40 1.72 9.39
N GLU A 16 -12.31 1.53 10.35
CA GLU A 16 -12.03 0.69 11.51
C GLU A 16 -12.31 -0.78 11.19
N ILE A 17 -11.24 -1.58 11.08
CA ILE A 17 -11.33 -2.98 10.71
C ILE A 17 -10.93 -3.86 11.88
N TYR A 18 -11.78 -4.83 12.17
CA TYR A 18 -11.58 -5.84 13.17
C TYR A 18 -11.42 -7.21 12.50
N MET A 19 -10.51 -8.03 13.03
CA MET A 19 -10.36 -9.42 12.63
C MET A 19 -10.48 -10.34 13.84
N LYS A 20 -10.85 -11.60 13.60
CA LYS A 20 -10.81 -12.63 14.63
C LYS A 20 -9.38 -12.75 15.17
N GLN A 21 -9.26 -12.99 16.48
CA GLN A 21 -7.98 -13.32 17.09
C GLN A 21 -7.38 -14.56 16.40
N LEU A 22 -6.07 -14.51 16.20
CA LEU A 22 -5.29 -15.67 15.74
C LEU A 22 -5.17 -16.67 16.89
N ASP A 23 -5.06 -17.95 16.56
CA ASP A 23 -5.06 -19.03 17.57
C ASP A 23 -3.91 -18.88 18.59
N GLY A 24 -2.78 -18.30 18.20
CA GLY A 24 -1.65 -18.00 19.09
C GLY A 24 -1.82 -16.80 20.02
N PHE A 25 -2.95 -16.08 19.94
CA PHE A 25 -3.25 -14.89 20.74
C PHE A 25 -4.51 -15.06 21.61
N LEU A 26 -5.14 -16.24 21.57
CA LEU A 26 -6.31 -16.52 22.40
C LEU A 26 -5.92 -16.52 23.88
N VAL A 27 -6.66 -15.76 24.68
CA VAL A 27 -6.53 -15.75 26.14
C VAL A 27 -7.81 -16.36 26.71
N GLU A 28 -7.65 -17.31 27.63
CA GLU A 28 -8.77 -17.98 28.30
C GLU A 28 -9.71 -16.96 28.95
N GLY A 29 -11.01 -17.08 28.67
CA GLY A 29 -12.04 -16.14 29.09
C GLY A 29 -12.16 -14.86 28.25
N LYS A 30 -11.37 -14.71 27.18
CA LYS A 30 -11.41 -13.57 26.23
C LYS A 30 -11.52 -14.02 24.78
N GLU A 31 -12.10 -15.19 24.55
CA GLU A 31 -12.25 -15.81 23.23
C GLU A 31 -13.07 -14.92 22.27
N GLY A 32 -13.99 -14.12 22.81
CA GLY A 32 -14.82 -13.19 22.03
C GLY A 32 -14.13 -11.88 21.61
N TYR A 33 -12.88 -11.64 22.01
CA TYR A 33 -12.19 -10.41 21.61
C TYR A 33 -11.85 -10.42 20.11
N LEU A 34 -11.74 -9.23 19.55
CA LEU A 34 -11.34 -9.02 18.16
C LEU A 34 -10.07 -8.17 18.12
N CYS A 35 -9.21 -8.44 17.16
CA CYS A 35 -8.02 -7.65 16.91
C CYS A 35 -8.39 -6.45 16.03
N ARG A 36 -8.23 -5.24 16.56
CA ARG A 36 -8.35 -4.03 15.75
C ARG A 36 -7.08 -3.79 14.95
N LEU A 37 -7.20 -3.71 13.63
CA LEU A 37 -6.10 -3.39 12.74
C LEU A 37 -5.77 -1.90 12.81
N ARG A 38 -4.51 -1.57 13.07
CA ARG A 38 -4.00 -0.18 13.04
C ARG A 38 -3.37 0.21 11.71
N LYS A 39 -3.01 -0.78 10.90
CA LYS A 39 -2.35 -0.64 9.60
C LYS A 39 -2.98 -1.62 8.62
N SER A 40 -2.90 -1.31 7.34
CA SER A 40 -3.37 -2.21 6.30
C SER A 40 -2.55 -3.50 6.30
N LEU A 41 -3.22 -4.62 6.01
CA LEU A 41 -2.62 -5.94 5.91
C LEU A 41 -2.78 -6.45 4.48
N TYR A 42 -1.88 -7.35 4.07
CA TYR A 42 -2.03 -8.06 2.81
C TYR A 42 -3.35 -8.84 2.79
N GLY A 43 -4.00 -8.89 1.62
CA GLY A 43 -5.30 -9.56 1.44
C GLY A 43 -6.51 -8.73 1.86
N LEU A 44 -6.35 -7.57 2.49
CA LEU A 44 -7.49 -6.65 2.67
C LEU A 44 -7.87 -6.04 1.31
N LYS A 45 -9.18 -5.94 1.04
CA LYS A 45 -9.70 -5.40 -0.23
C LYS A 45 -9.18 -3.99 -0.54
N GLN A 46 -9.02 -3.17 0.49
CA GLN A 46 -8.53 -1.79 0.37
C GLN A 46 -7.00 -1.66 0.45
N ALA A 47 -6.24 -2.74 0.65
CA ALA A 47 -4.80 -2.67 0.89
C ALA A 47 -4.03 -2.04 -0.28
N LEU A 48 -4.32 -2.48 -1.50
CA LEU A 48 -3.77 -1.92 -2.74
C LEU A 48 -4.10 -0.43 -2.90
N ARG A 49 -5.33 -0.03 -2.55
CA ARG A 49 -5.74 1.37 -2.64
C ARG A 49 -4.99 2.26 -1.65
N GLN A 50 -4.81 1.80 -0.41
CA GLN A 50 -4.05 2.54 0.60
C GLN A 50 -2.56 2.61 0.24
N TRP A 51 -2.02 1.53 -0.32
CA TRP A 51 -0.65 1.53 -0.85
C TRP A 51 -0.48 2.53 -1.99
N TYR A 52 -1.38 2.50 -2.99
CA TYR A 52 -1.38 3.44 -4.09
C TYR A 52 -1.43 4.89 -3.60
N LYS A 53 -2.38 5.23 -2.71
CA LYS A 53 -2.49 6.57 -2.10
C LYS A 53 -1.18 7.00 -1.42
N LYS A 54 -0.56 6.09 -0.66
CA LYS A 54 0.72 6.37 0.00
C LYS A 54 1.82 6.65 -1.02
N PHE A 55 1.85 5.86 -2.10
CA PHE A 55 2.84 5.97 -3.17
C PHE A 55 2.72 7.26 -3.99
N GLU A 56 1.55 7.91 -4.03
CA GLU A 56 1.37 9.19 -4.73
C GLU A 56 2.34 10.30 -4.29
N PHE A 57 3.04 10.16 -3.15
CA PHE A 57 4.14 11.04 -2.74
C PHE A 57 5.26 11.19 -3.80
N VAL A 58 5.44 10.22 -4.69
CA VAL A 58 6.41 10.34 -5.80
C VAL A 58 6.09 11.52 -6.72
N CYS A 59 4.83 11.95 -6.77
CA CYS A 59 4.44 13.16 -7.50
C CYS A 59 5.09 14.43 -6.92
N GLU A 60 5.25 14.50 -5.60
CA GLU A 60 5.99 15.58 -4.94
C GLU A 60 7.48 15.57 -5.30
N LYS A 61 8.00 14.41 -5.71
CA LYS A 61 9.37 14.24 -6.22
C LYS A 61 9.48 14.52 -7.73
N GLY A 62 8.45 15.08 -8.35
CA GLY A 62 8.46 15.54 -9.74
C GLY A 62 8.03 14.48 -10.77
N TYR A 63 7.50 13.34 -10.33
CA TYR A 63 6.87 12.37 -11.23
C TYR A 63 5.45 12.77 -11.59
N LYS A 64 5.02 12.46 -12.81
CA LYS A 64 3.65 12.69 -13.28
C LYS A 64 2.98 11.37 -13.61
N LYS A 65 1.74 11.20 -13.17
CA LYS A 65 0.90 10.05 -13.53
C LYS A 65 0.54 10.12 -15.01
N THR A 66 0.55 8.97 -15.69
CA THR A 66 0.02 8.93 -17.06
C THR A 66 -1.51 8.92 -17.06
N THR A 67 -2.11 9.38 -18.15
CA THR A 67 -3.57 9.34 -18.34
C THR A 67 -4.07 7.96 -18.73
N SER A 68 -3.23 7.17 -19.40
CA SER A 68 -3.54 5.81 -19.87
C SER A 68 -3.57 4.81 -18.71
N ASP A 69 -2.65 4.93 -17.76
CA ASP A 69 -2.58 4.08 -16.58
C ASP A 69 -2.09 4.87 -15.36
N ARG A 70 -2.91 4.87 -14.31
CA ARG A 70 -2.63 5.60 -13.06
C ARG A 70 -1.48 4.98 -12.26
N CYS A 71 -1.12 3.72 -12.52
CA CYS A 71 0.01 3.04 -11.89
C CYS A 71 1.35 3.35 -12.58
N VAL A 72 1.35 4.09 -13.70
CA VAL A 72 2.55 4.52 -14.40
C VAL A 72 2.88 5.97 -14.04
N PHE A 73 4.10 6.19 -13.55
CA PHE A 73 4.63 7.49 -13.17
C PHE A 73 5.86 7.81 -14.00
N VAL A 74 5.87 8.97 -14.66
CA VAL A 74 6.95 9.38 -15.55
C VAL A 74 7.56 10.68 -15.05
N ARG A 75 8.89 10.70 -14.98
CA ARG A 75 9.66 11.94 -14.76
C ARG A 75 10.63 12.13 -15.91
N LYS A 76 10.49 13.25 -16.62
CA LYS A 76 11.36 13.63 -17.74
C LYS A 76 12.42 14.62 -17.25
N PHE A 77 13.67 14.41 -17.63
CA PHE A 77 14.82 15.26 -17.27
C PHE A 77 15.33 16.06 -18.48
N SER A 78 15.37 15.44 -19.66
CA SER A 78 15.69 16.08 -20.95
C SER A 78 14.90 15.44 -22.09
N GLU A 79 15.11 15.84 -23.36
CA GLU A 79 14.32 15.33 -24.49
C GLU A 79 14.30 13.80 -24.58
N ASN A 80 15.45 13.15 -24.32
CA ASN A 80 15.63 11.70 -24.40
C ASN A 80 15.96 11.05 -23.04
N ASP A 81 15.88 11.79 -21.94
CA ASP A 81 16.16 11.27 -20.59
C ASP A 81 14.90 11.32 -19.72
N PHE A 82 14.45 10.15 -19.28
CA PHE A 82 13.28 9.99 -18.43
C PHE A 82 13.37 8.71 -17.61
N ILE A 83 12.67 8.72 -16.48
CA ILE A 83 12.44 7.53 -15.64
C ILE A 83 10.95 7.21 -15.67
N ILE A 84 10.64 5.93 -15.86
CA ILE A 84 9.30 5.37 -15.68
C ILE A 84 9.32 4.53 -14.41
N LEU A 85 8.39 4.79 -13.51
CA LEU A 85 8.08 3.93 -12.36
C LEU A 85 6.72 3.29 -12.60
N LEU A 86 6.66 1.98 -12.35
CA LEU A 86 5.46 1.17 -12.47
C LEU A 86 5.12 0.63 -11.10
N LEU A 87 3.87 0.80 -10.66
CA LEU A 87 3.41 0.21 -9.42
C LEU A 87 2.60 -1.05 -9.72
N TYR A 88 3.11 -2.22 -9.32
CA TYR A 88 2.42 -3.49 -9.51
C TYR A 88 2.32 -4.24 -8.20
N VAL A 89 1.13 -4.23 -7.58
CA VAL A 89 0.89 -4.88 -6.28
C VAL A 89 1.88 -4.38 -5.22
N ASP A 90 2.91 -5.16 -4.90
CA ASP A 90 3.99 -4.90 -3.96
C ASP A 90 5.35 -4.61 -4.63
N ASP A 91 5.44 -4.76 -5.95
CA ASP A 91 6.61 -4.48 -6.77
C ASP A 91 6.63 -3.05 -7.35
N MET A 92 7.85 -2.54 -7.56
CA MET A 92 8.17 -1.29 -8.27
C MET A 92 9.31 -1.42 -9.29
#